data_AF-A0A448Z613-F1
#
_entry.id   AF-A0A448Z613-F1
#
_cell.length_a   1.000
_cell.length_b   1.000
_cell.length_c   1.000
_cell.angle_alpha   90.00
_cell.angle_beta   90.00
_cell.angle_gamma   90.00
#
_symmetry.space_group_name_H-M   'P 1'
#
loop_
_entity.id
_entity.type
_entity.pdbx_description
1 polymer ?
#
loop_
_entity_poly.entity_id
_entity_poly.type
_entity_poly.pdbx_seq_one_letter_code
_entity_poly.pdbx_strand_id
1 'polypeptide(L)'
;MIVPFPPIVVEAALTASLLLNPMAADPIPPPMVQTQTKNYEFGNGSVRIDNRMKFPGMTLEEPRFLGAGGGGSVWGMKRILDPGLDRSGDGNGNPGGVPKNVVVKISWLRSTDSVRNECDVLSVMEQRGVTGVERCLGSVEYPYDSRRVAIAMEPLMEDDGDATTSSLDDLTPELALRSALQLGKTMAQMIAAGVVTTDLQPLVSRSTGEVLLIDMTEARVLALAESGDIAEGDKLLIDAFCTEVLGLIPDSLLDDASESFVAELHRLEAKPGVRIDRRVKDRLRDLPITGVEKL
;
A
#
# COMPACT_ATOMS: atom_id res chain seq x y z
N MET A 1 -28.65 -37.37 -23.02
CA MET A 1 -27.82 -38.01 -24.07
C MET A 1 -26.41 -38.05 -23.51
N ILE A 2 -26.02 -39.20 -22.96
CA ILE A 2 -24.80 -39.38 -22.15
C ILE A 2 -23.84 -40.19 -23.00
N VAL A 3 -22.67 -39.64 -23.28
CA VAL A 3 -21.61 -40.28 -24.08
C VAL A 3 -20.63 -40.95 -23.10
N PRO A 4 -20.39 -42.27 -23.19
CA PRO A 4 -19.41 -42.93 -22.33
C PRO A 4 -18.00 -42.81 -22.94
N PHE A 5 -17.03 -42.43 -22.10
CA PHE A 5 -15.61 -42.50 -22.45
C PHE A 5 -15.06 -43.93 -22.24
N PRO A 6 -14.18 -44.43 -23.13
CA PRO A 6 -13.54 -45.73 -22.95
C PRO A 6 -12.38 -45.67 -21.93
N PRO A 7 -12.03 -46.81 -21.29
CA PRO A 7 -10.89 -46.89 -20.39
C PRO A 7 -9.59 -46.90 -21.19
N ILE A 8 -8.65 -46.04 -20.82
CA ILE A 8 -7.28 -46.07 -21.35
C ILE A 8 -6.49 -47.07 -20.51
N VAL A 9 -6.12 -48.18 -21.14
CA VAL A 9 -5.11 -49.12 -20.66
C VAL A 9 -3.75 -48.59 -21.14
N VAL A 10 -2.84 -48.29 -20.23
CA VAL A 10 -1.44 -48.00 -20.58
C VAL A 10 -0.58 -49.14 -20.05
N GLU A 11 0.00 -49.90 -21.00
CA GLU A 11 0.99 -50.94 -20.76
C GLU A 11 2.25 -50.38 -20.11
N ALA A 12 2.70 -51.04 -19.05
CA ALA A 12 4.01 -50.81 -18.44
C ALA A 12 5.09 -51.51 -19.29
N ALA A 13 5.85 -50.74 -20.07
CA ALA A 13 7.09 -51.21 -20.69
C ALA A 13 8.26 -51.05 -19.71
N LEU A 14 8.69 -52.17 -19.14
CA LEU A 14 9.93 -52.30 -18.37
C LEU A 14 11.11 -52.40 -19.34
N THR A 15 11.76 -51.27 -19.65
CA THR A 15 13.09 -51.24 -20.25
C THR A 15 14.13 -50.99 -19.18
N ALA A 16 14.85 -52.04 -18.82
CA ALA A 16 16.05 -51.97 -17.98
C ALA A 16 17.21 -51.36 -18.80
N SER A 17 17.45 -50.06 -18.63
CA SER A 17 18.69 -49.41 -19.06
C SER A 17 19.68 -49.39 -17.90
N LEU A 18 20.62 -50.34 -17.92
CA LEU A 18 21.87 -50.29 -17.17
C LEU A 18 22.76 -49.19 -17.77
N LEU A 19 22.57 -47.96 -17.30
CA LEU A 19 23.50 -46.86 -17.53
C LEU A 19 24.47 -46.79 -16.35
N LEU A 20 25.76 -46.90 -16.68
CA LEU A 20 26.89 -46.66 -15.80
C LEU A 20 26.70 -45.32 -15.07
N ASN A 21 26.70 -45.36 -13.73
CA ASN A 21 26.83 -44.18 -12.89
C ASN A 21 28.17 -43.49 -13.20
N PRO A 22 28.20 -42.30 -13.84
CA PRO A 22 29.35 -41.44 -13.65
C PRO A 22 29.38 -41.09 -12.16
N MET A 23 30.55 -41.19 -11.54
CA MET A 23 30.74 -40.75 -10.16
C MET A 23 30.26 -39.30 -10.07
N ALA A 24 29.06 -39.11 -9.50
CA ALA A 24 28.50 -37.80 -9.26
C ALA A 24 29.46 -37.11 -8.30
N ALA A 25 30.21 -36.14 -8.82
CA ALA A 25 30.98 -35.24 -7.98
C ALA A 25 30.01 -34.68 -6.93
N ASP A 26 30.40 -34.77 -5.66
CA ASP A 26 29.59 -34.24 -4.57
C ASP A 26 29.17 -32.81 -4.92
N PRO A 27 27.87 -32.47 -4.87
CA PRO A 27 27.41 -31.14 -5.19
C PRO A 27 28.15 -30.16 -4.29
N ILE A 28 28.95 -29.28 -4.90
CA ILE A 28 29.66 -28.21 -4.20
C ILE A 28 28.58 -27.47 -3.39
N PRO A 29 28.68 -27.45 -2.04
CA PRO A 29 27.69 -26.77 -1.24
C PRO A 29 27.63 -25.31 -1.70
N PRO A 30 26.42 -24.75 -1.90
CA PRO A 30 26.30 -23.36 -2.34
C PRO A 30 27.08 -22.47 -1.38
N PRO A 31 27.77 -21.42 -1.89
CA PRO A 31 28.55 -20.53 -1.05
C PRO A 31 27.67 -20.03 0.11
N MET A 32 28.18 -20.16 1.34
CA MET A 32 27.50 -19.63 2.52
C MET A 32 27.33 -18.12 2.35
N VAL A 33 26.12 -17.68 2.00
CA VAL A 33 25.77 -16.27 2.00
C VAL A 33 25.68 -15.85 3.47
N GLN A 34 26.69 -15.12 3.96
CA GLN A 34 26.62 -14.54 5.30
C GLN A 34 25.54 -13.46 5.32
N THR A 35 24.41 -13.74 5.97
CA THR A 35 23.40 -12.74 6.26
C THR A 35 23.95 -11.80 7.34
N GLN A 36 24.13 -10.52 7.01
CA GLN A 36 24.38 -9.50 8.02
C GLN A 36 23.06 -9.14 8.70
N THR A 37 22.96 -9.37 10.00
CA THR A 37 21.81 -8.97 10.83
C THR A 37 22.20 -7.78 11.69
N LYS A 38 21.39 -6.72 11.66
CA LYS A 38 21.54 -5.55 12.52
C LYS A 38 20.47 -5.57 13.61
N ASN A 39 20.82 -5.14 14.82
CA ASN A 39 19.90 -5.04 15.95
C ASN A 39 19.77 -3.56 16.35
N TYR A 40 18.53 -3.13 16.57
CA TYR A 40 18.15 -1.78 16.95
C TYR A 40 17.29 -1.84 18.21
N GLU A 41 17.55 -0.94 19.14
CA GLU A 41 16.80 -0.82 20.39
C GLU A 41 15.93 0.44 20.35
N PHE A 42 14.62 0.27 20.53
CA PHE A 42 13.66 1.35 20.62
C PHE A 42 12.90 1.27 21.95
N GLY A 43 12.29 2.38 22.38
CA GLY A 43 11.49 2.41 23.60
C GLY A 43 10.31 1.42 23.61
N ASN A 44 9.82 1.02 22.43
CA ASN A 44 8.71 0.08 22.26
C ASN A 44 9.17 -1.38 21.99
N GLY A 45 10.47 -1.66 22.09
CA GLY A 45 11.06 -2.99 21.89
C GLY A 45 12.16 -3.01 20.84
N SER A 46 12.90 -4.11 20.79
CA SER A 46 13.99 -4.27 19.83
C SER A 46 13.50 -4.70 18.45
N VAL A 47 14.28 -4.36 17.42
CA VAL A 47 14.09 -4.81 16.04
C VAL A 47 15.40 -5.35 15.51
N ARG A 48 15.36 -6.60 15.07
CA ARG A 48 16.42 -7.26 14.31
C ARG A 48 16.06 -7.24 12.83
N ILE A 49 16.94 -6.73 11.99
CA ILE A 49 16.70 -6.67 10.54
C ILE A 49 17.87 -7.30 9.79
N ASP A 50 17.52 -8.22 8.90
CA ASP A 50 18.49 -8.86 8.01
C ASP A 50 18.76 -7.97 6.81
N ASN A 51 19.98 -8.07 6.28
CA ASN A 51 20.30 -7.44 5.00
C ASN A 51 19.44 -7.98 3.86
N ARG A 52 18.82 -9.15 4.02
CA ARG A 52 17.87 -9.72 3.06
C ARG A 52 16.60 -10.18 3.76
N MET A 53 15.47 -9.66 3.32
CA MET A 53 14.15 -10.08 3.78
C MET A 53 13.36 -10.70 2.63
N LYS A 54 12.64 -11.79 2.91
CA LYS A 54 11.81 -12.46 1.91
C LYS A 54 10.35 -12.14 2.15
N PHE A 55 9.68 -11.72 1.09
CA PHE A 55 8.24 -11.62 0.98
C PHE A 55 7.77 -12.55 -0.14
N PRO A 56 6.48 -12.93 -0.20
CA PRO A 56 5.96 -13.72 -1.31
C PRO A 56 6.29 -13.07 -2.66
N GLY A 57 7.08 -13.76 -3.50
CA GLY A 57 7.45 -13.31 -4.84
C GLY A 57 8.48 -12.17 -4.90
N MET A 58 9.14 -11.82 -3.79
CA MET A 58 10.22 -10.83 -3.82
C MET A 58 11.24 -11.00 -2.68
N THR A 59 12.48 -10.65 -2.98
CA THR A 59 13.54 -10.48 -1.97
C THR A 59 13.89 -9.00 -1.87
N LEU A 60 13.95 -8.47 -0.66
CA LEU A 60 14.31 -7.09 -0.37
C LEU A 60 15.70 -7.05 0.27
N GLU A 61 16.53 -6.07 -0.09
CA GLU A 61 17.87 -5.90 0.49
C GLU A 61 18.23 -4.46 0.87
N GLU A 62 19.39 -4.30 1.52
CA GLU A 62 19.97 -3.02 1.92
C GLU A 62 19.05 -2.17 2.80
N PRO A 63 18.67 -2.66 4.00
CA PRO A 63 17.76 -1.93 4.87
C PRO A 63 18.36 -0.58 5.32
N ARG A 64 17.61 0.49 5.06
CA ARG A 64 17.83 1.85 5.55
C ARG A 64 16.71 2.21 6.53
N PHE A 65 17.06 2.58 7.76
CA PHE A 65 16.07 3.04 8.73
C PHE A 65 15.46 4.38 8.26
N LEU A 66 14.13 4.46 8.24
CA LEU A 66 13.39 5.67 7.84
C LEU A 66 12.75 6.36 9.04
N GLY A 67 12.28 5.60 10.03
CA GLY A 67 11.63 6.17 11.20
C GLY A 67 10.98 5.12 12.09
N ALA A 68 10.46 5.56 13.23
CA ALA A 68 9.70 4.73 14.15
C ALA A 68 8.58 5.56 14.78
N GLY A 69 7.38 4.97 14.90
CA GLY A 69 6.18 5.63 15.39
C GLY A 69 5.33 4.74 16.28
N GLY A 70 4.05 5.06 16.45
CA GLY A 70 3.11 4.27 17.27
C GLY A 70 2.82 2.87 16.72
N GLY A 71 2.88 2.71 15.39
CA GLY A 71 2.60 1.43 14.70
C GLY A 71 3.80 0.47 14.63
N GLY A 72 5.03 0.99 14.50
CA GLY A 72 6.20 0.15 14.25
C GLY A 72 7.47 0.92 13.91
N SER A 73 8.48 0.18 13.46
CA SER A 73 9.68 0.72 12.79
C SER A 73 9.53 0.60 11.28
N VAL A 74 9.99 1.61 10.54
CA VAL A 74 9.86 1.73 9.09
C VAL A 74 11.24 1.76 8.44
N TRP A 75 11.38 1.02 7.34
CA TRP A 75 12.65 0.76 6.65
C TRP A 75 12.48 0.92 5.15
N GLY A 76 13.43 1.55 4.47
CA GLY A 76 13.53 1.54 3.02
C GLY A 76 14.43 0.38 2.59
N MET A 77 14.03 -0.36 1.56
CA MET A 77 14.77 -1.50 1.03
C MET A 77 14.72 -1.53 -0.49
N LYS A 78 15.76 -2.07 -1.13
CA LYS A 78 15.78 -2.28 -2.58
C LYS A 78 15.12 -3.61 -2.92
N ARG A 79 14.22 -3.62 -3.89
CA ARG A 79 13.64 -4.86 -4.42
C ARG A 79 14.61 -5.54 -5.38
N ILE A 80 14.95 -6.79 -5.08
CA ILE A 80 15.59 -7.72 -6.01
C ILE A 80 14.49 -8.56 -6.63
N LEU A 81 14.33 -8.47 -7.95
CA LEU A 81 13.43 -9.37 -8.68
C LEU A 81 14.05 -10.77 -8.69
N ASP A 82 13.29 -11.77 -8.23
CA ASP A 82 13.73 -13.16 -8.33
C ASP A 82 13.87 -13.51 -9.83
N PRO A 83 15.03 -14.01 -10.30
CA PRO A 83 15.33 -14.23 -11.73
C PRO A 83 14.40 -15.18 -12.51
N GLY A 84 13.26 -15.60 -11.96
CA GLY A 84 12.28 -16.48 -12.59
C GLY A 84 10.84 -15.97 -12.61
N LEU A 85 10.54 -14.81 -12.01
CA LEU A 85 9.17 -14.27 -11.89
C LEU A 85 8.84 -13.10 -12.85
N ASP A 86 9.80 -12.62 -13.63
CA ASP A 86 9.64 -11.55 -14.64
C ASP A 86 8.93 -12.02 -15.94
N ARG A 87 7.83 -12.78 -15.83
CA ARG A 87 7.03 -13.23 -16.98
C ARG A 87 5.72 -12.47 -17.18
N SER A 88 5.50 -11.39 -16.45
CA SER A 88 4.36 -10.48 -16.58
C SER A 88 4.91 -9.08 -16.51
N GLY A 89 4.78 -8.19 -17.49
CA GLY A 89 3.94 -8.21 -18.69
C GLY A 89 3.84 -6.81 -19.30
N ASP A 90 4.86 -5.96 -19.12
CA ASP A 90 5.00 -4.75 -19.93
C ASP A 90 5.80 -5.18 -21.16
N GLY A 91 5.12 -5.39 -22.29
CA GLY A 91 5.68 -5.94 -23.54
C GLY A 91 6.85 -5.16 -24.17
N ASN A 92 7.41 -4.18 -23.47
CA ASN A 92 8.72 -3.61 -23.75
C ASN A 92 9.75 -4.30 -22.86
N GLY A 93 10.28 -5.44 -23.34
CA GLY A 93 11.31 -6.22 -22.69
C GLY A 93 12.64 -5.47 -22.52
N ASN A 94 12.67 -4.50 -21.61
CA ASN A 94 13.88 -3.89 -21.13
C ASN A 94 14.28 -4.63 -19.85
N PRO A 95 15.23 -5.59 -19.90
CA PRO A 95 15.63 -6.42 -18.76
C PRO A 95 16.46 -5.66 -17.71
N GLY A 96 16.24 -4.35 -17.59
CA GLY A 96 16.95 -3.42 -16.70
C GLY A 96 15.98 -2.52 -15.95
N GLY A 97 14.82 -3.05 -15.53
CA GLY A 97 13.90 -2.34 -14.66
C GLY A 97 14.66 -1.81 -13.44
N VAL A 98 14.67 -0.49 -13.28
CA VAL A 98 15.35 0.18 -12.16
C VAL A 98 14.83 -0.46 -10.86
N PRO A 99 15.72 -0.93 -9.95
CA PRO A 99 15.30 -1.48 -8.67
C PRO A 99 14.35 -0.50 -8.00
N LYS A 100 13.11 -0.95 -7.75
CA LYS A 100 12.13 -0.13 -7.04
C LYS A 100 12.43 -0.20 -5.54
N ASN A 101 12.46 0.97 -4.91
CA ASN A 101 12.58 1.05 -3.46
C ASN A 101 11.20 0.78 -2.83
N VAL A 102 11.23 -0.02 -1.77
CA VAL A 102 10.08 -0.54 -1.04
C VAL A 102 10.19 -0.10 0.41
N VAL A 103 9.05 0.23 1.02
CA VAL A 103 8.93 0.49 2.45
C VAL A 103 8.60 -0.82 3.16
N VAL A 104 9.32 -1.15 4.23
CA VAL A 104 9.01 -2.26 5.12
C VAL A 104 8.67 -1.71 6.50
N LYS A 105 7.45 -1.98 6.97
CA LYS A 105 7.00 -1.62 8.31
C LYS A 105 6.93 -2.87 9.17
N ILE A 106 7.69 -2.88 10.27
CA ILE A 106 7.70 -3.97 11.25
C ILE A 106 6.91 -3.49 12.47
N SER A 107 5.79 -4.13 12.77
CA SER A 107 4.86 -3.71 13.82
C SER A 107 5.50 -3.75 15.20
N TRP A 108 5.01 -2.97 16.16
CA TRP A 108 5.17 -3.33 17.57
C TRP A 108 4.20 -4.45 17.95
N LEU A 109 4.48 -5.18 19.03
CA LEU A 109 3.62 -6.29 19.48
C LEU A 109 2.17 -5.85 19.70
N ARG A 110 1.95 -4.67 20.29
CA ARG A 110 0.60 -4.11 20.54
C ARG A 110 -0.09 -3.58 19.28
N SER A 111 0.66 -3.39 18.20
CA SER A 111 0.19 -2.76 16.96
C SER A 111 0.09 -3.78 15.81
N THR A 112 0.33 -5.06 16.08
CA THR A 112 0.35 -6.13 15.06
C THR A 112 -0.95 -6.17 14.24
N ASP A 113 -2.11 -6.15 14.89
CA ASP A 113 -3.38 -6.27 14.16
C ASP A 113 -3.70 -5.02 13.34
N SER A 114 -3.36 -3.84 13.86
CA SER A 114 -3.53 -2.57 13.14
C SER A 114 -2.59 -2.47 11.91
N VAL A 115 -1.33 -2.88 12.02
CA VAL A 115 -0.39 -2.94 10.88
C VAL A 115 -0.81 -4.04 9.88
N ARG A 116 -1.42 -5.14 10.33
CA ARG A 116 -2.00 -6.12 9.40
C ARG A 116 -3.19 -5.53 8.64
N ASN A 117 -4.10 -4.86 9.35
CA ASN A 117 -5.26 -4.18 8.78
C ASN A 117 -4.86 -3.09 7.77
N GLU A 118 -3.77 -2.36 8.03
CA GLU A 118 -3.19 -1.40 7.08
C GLU A 118 -2.98 -2.03 5.69
N CYS A 119 -2.33 -3.19 5.61
CA CYS A 119 -2.12 -3.88 4.34
C CYS A 119 -3.44 -4.33 3.68
N ASP A 120 -4.42 -4.78 4.47
CA ASP A 120 -5.74 -5.19 3.96
C ASP A 120 -6.51 -4.00 3.37
N VAL A 121 -6.51 -2.86 4.06
CA VAL A 121 -7.15 -1.62 3.59
C VAL A 121 -6.46 -1.06 2.36
N LEU A 122 -5.11 -1.03 2.34
CA LEU A 122 -4.35 -0.64 1.15
C LEU A 122 -4.69 -1.51 -0.06
N SER A 123 -4.88 -2.82 0.14
CA SER A 123 -5.29 -3.74 -0.93
C SER A 123 -6.69 -3.43 -1.45
N VAL A 124 -7.64 -3.07 -0.57
CA VAL A 124 -8.98 -2.62 -0.97
C VAL A 124 -8.90 -1.32 -1.77
N MET A 125 -8.08 -0.37 -1.34
CA MET A 125 -7.87 0.90 -2.03
C MET A 125 -7.25 0.71 -3.42
N GLU A 126 -6.24 -0.14 -3.57
CA GLU A 126 -5.65 -0.48 -4.87
C GLU A 126 -6.68 -1.10 -5.82
N GLN A 127 -7.45 -2.09 -5.34
CA GLN A 127 -8.51 -2.73 -6.13
C GLN A 127 -9.59 -1.74 -6.58
N ARG A 128 -9.84 -0.70 -5.80
CA ARG A 128 -10.81 0.37 -6.10
C ARG A 128 -10.19 1.56 -6.83
N GLY A 129 -8.90 1.50 -7.17
CA GLY A 129 -8.20 2.49 -7.98
C GLY A 129 -7.96 3.82 -7.26
N VAL A 130 -7.82 3.79 -5.94
CA VAL A 130 -7.36 4.96 -5.16
C VAL A 130 -5.89 5.23 -5.48
N THR A 131 -5.56 6.50 -5.70
CA THR A 131 -4.20 6.99 -5.98
C THR A 131 -3.74 7.94 -4.87
N GLY A 132 -2.45 8.24 -4.80
CA GLY A 132 -1.90 9.13 -3.76
C GLY A 132 -1.88 8.50 -2.37
N VAL A 133 -1.90 7.15 -2.30
CA VAL A 133 -1.73 6.34 -1.09
C VAL A 133 -0.69 5.26 -1.36
N GLU A 134 -0.10 4.69 -0.32
CA GLU A 134 0.75 3.50 -0.44
C GLU A 134 -0.04 2.30 -1.00
N ARG A 135 0.67 1.31 -1.54
CA ARG A 135 0.13 0.03 -2.01
C ARG A 135 0.82 -1.08 -1.26
N CYS A 136 0.04 -2.01 -0.70
CA CYS A 136 0.63 -3.14 0.00
C CYS A 136 1.11 -4.21 -0.99
N LEU A 137 2.38 -4.57 -0.90
CA LEU A 137 3.02 -5.62 -1.67
C LEU A 137 2.91 -6.99 -1.01
N GLY A 138 2.62 -7.02 0.29
CA GLY A 138 2.40 -8.25 1.04
C GLY A 138 2.70 -8.10 2.53
N SER A 139 2.31 -9.13 3.28
CA SER A 139 2.47 -9.23 4.73
C SER A 139 3.06 -10.60 5.09
N VAL A 140 3.99 -10.61 6.03
CA VAL A 140 4.64 -11.84 6.56
C VAL A 140 4.79 -11.78 8.06
N GLU A 141 4.86 -12.94 8.71
CA GLU A 141 5.30 -13.01 10.11
C GLU A 141 6.71 -12.45 10.25
N TYR A 142 6.93 -11.67 11.29
CA TYR A 142 8.26 -11.13 11.55
C TYR A 142 9.20 -12.26 12.04
N PRO A 143 10.31 -12.57 11.33
CA PRO A 143 11.09 -13.80 11.57
C PRO A 143 11.69 -13.94 12.97
N TYR A 144 11.82 -12.83 13.70
CA TYR A 144 12.43 -12.78 15.03
C TYR A 144 11.42 -12.75 16.17
N ASP A 145 10.13 -12.54 15.88
CA ASP A 145 9.02 -12.66 16.82
C ASP A 145 7.73 -12.86 16.01
N SER A 146 7.25 -14.12 15.92
CA SER A 146 6.09 -14.49 15.11
C SER A 146 4.77 -13.86 15.56
N ARG A 147 4.74 -13.21 16.72
CA ARG A 147 3.58 -12.42 17.19
C ARG A 147 3.52 -11.03 16.57
N ARG A 148 4.55 -10.63 15.82
CA ARG A 148 4.65 -9.36 15.10
C ARG A 148 4.55 -9.61 13.60
N VAL A 149 4.21 -8.57 12.87
CA VAL A 149 4.06 -8.61 11.41
C VAL A 149 5.05 -7.65 10.76
N ALA A 150 5.53 -8.02 9.58
CA ALA A 150 6.20 -7.12 8.66
C ALA A 150 5.37 -6.99 7.39
N ILE A 151 5.08 -5.76 6.97
CA ILE A 151 4.40 -5.47 5.69
C ILE A 151 5.36 -4.74 4.75
N ALA A 152 5.26 -5.01 3.46
CA ALA A 152 6.01 -4.33 2.41
C ALA A 152 5.05 -3.44 1.60
N MET A 153 5.46 -2.21 1.27
CA MET A 153 4.61 -1.20 0.65
C MET A 153 5.38 -0.36 -0.39
N GLU A 154 4.67 0.18 -1.38
CA GLU A 154 5.21 1.10 -2.39
C GLU A 154 4.22 2.22 -2.76
N PRO A 155 4.67 3.40 -3.23
CA PRO A 155 6.06 3.80 -3.45
C PRO A 155 6.76 4.25 -2.16
N LEU A 156 8.08 4.05 -2.08
CA LEU A 156 8.91 4.86 -1.18
C LEU A 156 9.13 6.22 -1.85
N MET A 157 8.66 7.30 -1.22
CA MET A 157 9.08 8.64 -1.61
C MET A 157 10.51 8.85 -1.10
N GLU A 158 11.47 8.96 -2.02
CA GLU A 158 12.87 9.08 -1.65
C GLU A 158 13.14 10.44 -0.98
N ASP A 159 13.65 10.38 0.25
CA ASP A 159 14.20 11.55 0.93
C ASP A 159 15.72 11.57 0.77
N ASP A 160 16.21 12.52 -0.02
CA ASP A 160 17.63 12.89 -0.12
C ASP A 160 17.97 14.03 0.86
N GLY A 161 17.42 13.97 2.08
CA GLY A 161 17.88 14.73 3.25
C GLY A 161 17.15 16.05 3.54
N ASP A 162 16.16 16.41 2.72
CA ASP A 162 15.11 17.44 2.95
C ASP A 162 14.10 17.45 1.78
N ALA A 163 13.99 16.36 1.03
CA ALA A 163 13.26 16.37 -0.25
C ALA A 163 11.73 16.30 -0.04
N THR A 164 11.30 15.97 1.17
CA THR A 164 9.91 15.78 1.55
C THR A 164 9.51 16.66 2.73
N THR A 165 8.24 17.04 2.80
CA THR A 165 7.63 17.75 3.94
C THR A 165 6.27 17.15 4.27
N SER A 166 5.77 17.39 5.47
CA SER A 166 4.40 17.06 5.87
C SER A 166 3.45 18.26 5.79
N SER A 167 3.94 19.45 5.42
CA SER A 167 3.14 20.68 5.33
C SER A 167 3.12 21.26 3.92
N LEU A 168 1.97 21.74 3.48
CA LEU A 168 1.84 22.44 2.20
C LEU A 168 2.37 23.88 2.27
N ASP A 169 2.44 24.48 3.46
CA ASP A 169 2.97 25.86 3.66
C ASP A 169 4.47 25.96 3.36
N ASP A 170 5.15 24.83 3.35
CA ASP A 170 6.58 24.67 3.11
C ASP A 170 6.94 24.65 1.60
N LEU A 171 5.93 24.77 0.73
CA LEU A 171 6.06 24.65 -0.72
C LEU A 171 5.95 26.02 -1.40
N THR A 172 6.38 26.08 -2.67
CA THR A 172 6.02 27.26 -3.50
C THR A 172 4.51 27.29 -3.73
N PRO A 173 3.89 28.46 -3.96
CA PRO A 173 2.44 28.55 -4.18
C PRO A 173 1.91 27.61 -5.26
N GLU A 174 2.65 27.42 -6.35
CA GLU A 174 2.26 26.53 -7.44
C GLU A 174 2.26 25.04 -7.02
N LEU A 175 3.24 24.63 -6.21
CA LEU A 175 3.34 23.26 -5.70
C LEU A 175 2.34 23.01 -4.58
N ALA A 176 2.07 24.00 -3.72
CA ALA A 176 1.03 23.94 -2.70
C ALA A 176 -0.35 23.74 -3.34
N LEU A 177 -0.68 24.54 -4.37
CA LEU A 177 -1.93 24.37 -5.13
C LEU A 177 -2.04 22.98 -5.74
N ARG A 178 -0.98 22.50 -6.43
CA ARG A 178 -0.97 21.13 -6.99
C ARG A 178 -1.22 20.07 -5.93
N SER A 179 -0.57 20.19 -4.78
CA SER A 179 -0.70 19.26 -3.66
C SER A 179 -2.12 19.27 -3.08
N ALA A 180 -2.71 20.46 -2.91
CA ALA A 180 -4.08 20.63 -2.43
C ALA A 180 -5.11 20.01 -3.38
N LEU A 181 -4.96 20.22 -4.70
CA LEU A 181 -5.80 19.58 -5.71
C LEU A 181 -5.69 18.05 -5.67
N GLN A 182 -4.47 17.52 -5.48
CA GLN A 182 -4.22 16.09 -5.34
C GLN A 182 -4.85 15.51 -4.06
N LEU A 183 -4.75 16.22 -2.92
CA LEU A 183 -5.40 15.83 -1.67
C LEU A 183 -6.93 15.75 -1.82
N GLY A 184 -7.57 16.78 -2.40
CA GLY A 184 -9.01 16.77 -2.67
C GLY A 184 -9.43 15.60 -3.57
N LYS A 185 -8.63 15.30 -4.60
CA LYS A 185 -8.85 14.16 -5.48
C LYS A 185 -8.71 12.82 -4.75
N THR A 186 -7.65 12.64 -3.96
CA THR A 186 -7.40 11.41 -3.19
C THR A 186 -8.51 11.20 -2.15
N MET A 187 -8.96 12.25 -1.48
CA MET A 187 -10.10 12.23 -0.57
C MET A 187 -11.36 11.71 -1.25
N ALA A 188 -11.72 12.24 -2.43
CA ALA A 188 -12.86 11.76 -3.20
C ALA A 188 -12.75 10.28 -3.56
N GLN A 189 -11.55 9.83 -3.95
CA GLN A 189 -11.28 8.44 -4.28
C GLN A 189 -11.42 7.52 -3.07
N MET A 190 -10.87 7.90 -1.90
CA MET A 190 -10.99 7.12 -0.67
C MET A 190 -12.45 6.98 -0.24
N ILE A 191 -13.22 8.07 -0.25
CA ILE A 191 -14.65 8.05 0.08
C ILE A 191 -15.44 7.19 -0.91
N ALA A 192 -15.19 7.32 -2.20
CA ALA A 192 -15.82 6.47 -3.23
C ALA A 192 -15.42 5.00 -3.09
N ALA A 193 -14.19 4.75 -2.62
CA ALA A 193 -13.70 3.43 -2.25
C ALA A 193 -14.25 2.96 -0.89
N GLY A 194 -15.10 3.74 -0.21
CA GLY A 194 -15.64 3.40 1.10
C GLY A 194 -14.55 3.21 2.16
N VAL A 195 -13.45 3.96 2.06
CA VAL A 195 -12.34 3.94 3.01
C VAL A 195 -12.21 5.33 3.63
N VAL A 196 -12.04 5.36 4.95
CA VAL A 196 -11.79 6.58 5.73
C VAL A 196 -10.72 6.28 6.78
N THR A 197 -10.02 7.31 7.25
CA THR A 197 -9.06 7.21 8.36
C THR A 197 -9.20 8.44 9.26
N THR A 198 -8.77 8.32 10.51
CA THR A 198 -8.75 9.43 11.49
C THR A 198 -7.35 9.90 11.83
N ASP A 199 -6.33 9.32 11.20
CA ASP A 199 -4.93 9.70 11.36
C ASP A 199 -4.33 9.81 9.97
N LEU A 200 -4.22 11.04 9.44
CA LEU A 200 -3.66 11.31 8.13
C LEU A 200 -2.24 11.86 8.26
N GLN A 201 -1.31 11.18 7.59
CA GLN A 201 0.08 11.60 7.55
C GLN A 201 0.48 11.80 6.08
N PRO A 202 0.49 13.04 5.57
CA PRO A 202 0.96 13.30 4.22
C PRO A 202 2.50 13.33 4.17
N LEU A 203 3.05 12.75 3.11
CA LEU A 203 4.42 12.95 2.69
C LEU A 203 4.40 13.65 1.33
N VAL A 204 4.94 14.86 1.27
CA VAL A 204 4.84 15.73 0.10
C VAL A 204 6.22 16.02 -0.46
N SER A 205 6.42 15.75 -1.74
CA SER A 205 7.67 16.06 -2.44
C SER A 205 7.81 17.57 -2.63
N ARG A 206 8.87 18.17 -2.08
CA ARG A 206 9.15 19.61 -2.20
C ARG A 206 9.49 20.05 -3.63
N SER A 207 9.93 19.12 -4.49
CA SER A 207 10.34 19.42 -5.86
C SER A 207 9.22 19.23 -6.88
N THR A 208 8.26 18.35 -6.60
CA THR A 208 7.20 17.98 -7.55
C THR A 208 5.80 18.35 -7.08
N GLY A 209 5.59 18.55 -5.77
CA GLY A 209 4.27 18.71 -5.16
C GLY A 209 3.44 17.42 -5.19
N GLU A 210 4.06 16.26 -5.42
CA GLU A 210 3.39 14.97 -5.32
C GLU A 210 3.10 14.65 -3.86
N VAL A 211 1.86 14.25 -3.58
CA VAL A 211 1.40 13.87 -2.23
C VAL A 211 1.22 12.35 -2.15
N LEU A 212 1.82 11.74 -1.13
CA LEU A 212 1.60 10.36 -0.73
C LEU A 212 1.06 10.35 0.70
N LEU A 213 -0.17 9.87 0.88
CA LEU A 213 -0.70 9.60 2.21
C LEU A 213 -0.16 8.25 2.70
N ILE A 214 0.52 8.28 3.84
CA ILE A 214 1.14 7.12 4.48
C ILE A 214 0.44 6.80 5.80
N ASP A 215 0.79 5.66 6.39
CA ASP A 215 0.30 5.20 7.70
C ASP A 215 -1.22 4.99 7.76
N MET A 216 -1.70 3.90 7.14
CA MET A 216 -3.14 3.56 7.10
C MET A 216 -3.55 2.63 8.26
N THR A 217 -2.87 2.72 9.40
CA THR A 217 -3.08 1.87 10.58
C THR A 217 -4.44 2.07 11.25
N GLU A 218 -4.98 3.29 11.19
CA GLU A 218 -6.31 3.66 11.70
C GLU A 218 -7.39 3.68 10.60
N ALA A 219 -7.02 3.33 9.36
CA ALA A 219 -7.96 3.32 8.25
C ALA A 219 -8.97 2.18 8.37
N ARG A 220 -10.19 2.44 7.91
CA ARG A 220 -11.32 1.51 7.98
C ARG A 220 -12.06 1.48 6.66
N VAL A 221 -12.49 0.28 6.26
CA VAL A 221 -13.49 0.11 5.22
C VAL A 221 -14.87 0.29 5.86
N LEU A 222 -15.62 1.28 5.39
CA LEU A 222 -16.96 1.58 5.87
C LEU A 222 -17.87 0.37 5.67
N ALA A 223 -18.61 0.03 6.72
CA ALA A 223 -19.62 -1.01 6.67
C ALA A 223 -20.90 -0.41 6.11
N LEU A 224 -20.88 -0.12 4.80
CA LEU A 224 -22.05 0.33 4.04
C LEU A 224 -23.06 -0.83 3.98
N ALA A 225 -23.79 -1.01 5.07
CA ALA A 225 -24.61 -2.17 5.30
C ALA A 225 -25.70 -2.30 4.22
N GLU A 226 -26.02 -3.56 3.90
CA GLU A 226 -27.17 -3.96 3.08
C GLU A 226 -28.52 -3.51 3.70
N SER A 227 -28.50 -3.05 4.96
CA SER A 227 -29.66 -2.74 5.81
C SER A 227 -30.29 -1.35 5.61
N GLY A 228 -29.90 -0.60 4.57
CA GLY A 228 -30.60 0.63 4.19
C GLY A 228 -30.13 1.93 4.86
N ASP A 229 -29.50 1.92 6.04
CA ASP A 229 -28.91 3.10 6.71
C ASP A 229 -27.38 3.01 6.97
N ILE A 230 -26.66 4.14 6.91
CA ILE A 230 -25.26 4.23 7.35
C ILE A 230 -25.27 4.26 8.88
N ALA A 231 -24.49 3.38 9.52
CA ALA A 231 -24.34 3.38 10.96
C ALA A 231 -23.83 4.75 11.44
N GLU A 232 -24.37 5.29 12.54
CA GLU A 232 -23.94 6.59 13.08
C GLU A 232 -22.42 6.70 13.29
N GLY A 233 -21.77 5.59 13.66
CA GLY A 233 -20.31 5.53 13.77
C GLY A 233 -19.59 5.82 12.45
N ASP A 234 -20.09 5.30 11.33
CA ASP A 234 -19.50 5.51 10.00
C ASP A 234 -19.67 6.97 9.55
N LYS A 235 -20.77 7.64 9.92
CA LYS A 235 -20.96 9.07 9.66
C LYS A 235 -19.90 9.91 10.37
N LEU A 236 -19.66 9.64 11.65
CA LEU A 236 -18.63 10.33 12.44
C LEU A 236 -17.23 10.11 11.87
N LEU A 237 -16.94 8.91 11.35
CA LEU A 237 -15.66 8.62 10.70
C LEU A 237 -15.49 9.38 9.38
N ILE A 238 -16.55 9.50 8.57
CA ILE A 238 -16.53 10.32 7.36
C ILE A 238 -16.24 11.78 7.72
N ASP A 239 -16.91 12.32 8.74
CA ASP A 239 -16.71 13.71 9.16
C ASP A 239 -15.30 13.98 9.67
N ALA A 240 -14.79 13.07 10.50
CA ALA A 240 -13.43 13.15 11.01
C ALA A 240 -12.42 13.10 9.86
N PHE A 241 -12.58 12.15 8.93
CA PHE A 241 -11.71 12.04 7.76
C PHE A 241 -11.73 13.31 6.89
N CYS A 242 -12.91 13.83 6.57
CA CYS A 242 -13.03 15.07 5.80
C CYS A 242 -12.36 16.25 6.53
N THR A 243 -12.56 16.35 7.85
CA THR A 243 -11.96 17.39 8.67
C THR A 243 -10.44 17.29 8.68
N GLU A 244 -9.89 16.09 8.84
CA GLU A 244 -8.46 15.82 8.82
C GLU A 244 -7.86 16.21 7.46
N VAL A 245 -8.45 15.79 6.33
CA VAL A 245 -7.94 16.17 5.00
C VAL A 245 -7.93 17.68 4.82
N LEU A 246 -9.05 18.35 5.12
CA LEU A 246 -9.17 19.80 4.95
C LEU A 246 -8.22 20.55 5.88
N GLY A 247 -7.95 20.03 7.07
CA GLY A 247 -6.98 20.60 8.00
C GLY A 247 -5.53 20.55 7.52
N LEU A 248 -5.20 19.70 6.53
CA LEU A 248 -3.88 19.66 5.87
C LEU A 248 -3.72 20.73 4.78
N ILE A 249 -4.81 21.39 4.39
CA ILE A 249 -4.84 22.31 3.25
C ILE A 249 -4.91 23.75 3.77
N PRO A 250 -3.98 24.63 3.35
CA PRO A 250 -4.05 26.05 3.73
C PRO A 250 -5.39 26.68 3.35
N ASP A 251 -5.92 27.56 4.20
CA ASP A 251 -7.23 28.21 4.00
C ASP A 251 -7.39 28.85 2.62
N SER A 252 -6.30 29.43 2.08
CA SER A 252 -6.27 30.08 0.77
C SER A 252 -6.48 29.12 -0.42
N LEU A 253 -6.38 27.81 -0.21
CA LEU A 253 -6.48 26.76 -1.22
C LEU A 253 -7.68 25.82 -0.99
N LEU A 254 -8.49 26.05 0.06
CA LEU A 254 -9.63 25.19 0.41
C LEU A 254 -10.68 25.15 -0.70
N ASP A 255 -10.96 26.27 -1.35
CA ASP A 255 -11.92 26.34 -2.45
C ASP A 255 -11.45 25.51 -3.66
N ASP A 256 -10.18 25.64 -4.05
CA ASP A 256 -9.58 24.85 -5.14
C ASP A 256 -9.61 23.34 -4.84
N ALA A 257 -9.25 22.96 -3.60
CA ALA A 257 -9.28 21.56 -3.17
C ALA A 257 -10.71 21.00 -3.14
N SER A 258 -11.68 21.79 -2.69
CA SER A 258 -13.10 21.43 -2.65
C SER A 258 -13.67 21.25 -4.05
N GLU A 259 -13.32 22.13 -5.00
CA GLU A 259 -13.71 21.97 -6.41
C GLU A 259 -13.10 20.71 -7.02
N SER A 260 -11.82 20.43 -6.77
CA SER A 260 -11.14 19.19 -7.19
C SER A 260 -11.83 17.94 -6.63
N PHE A 261 -12.20 17.96 -5.36
CA PHE A 261 -12.93 16.90 -4.69
C PHE A 261 -14.28 16.62 -5.36
N VAL A 262 -15.11 17.64 -5.57
CA VAL A 262 -16.43 17.50 -6.21
C VAL A 262 -16.29 17.02 -7.66
N ALA A 263 -15.34 17.57 -8.41
CA ALA A 263 -15.08 17.18 -9.79
C ALA A 263 -14.65 15.69 -9.89
N GLU A 264 -13.79 15.24 -8.98
CA GLU A 264 -13.36 13.84 -8.94
C GLU A 264 -14.51 12.90 -8.54
N LEU A 265 -15.37 13.28 -7.59
CA LEU A 265 -16.56 12.49 -7.24
C LEU A 265 -17.47 12.29 -8.46
N HIS A 266 -17.84 13.35 -9.17
CA HIS A 266 -18.64 13.25 -10.39
C HIS A 266 -17.98 12.37 -11.47
N ARG A 267 -16.66 12.52 -11.64
CA ARG A 267 -15.89 11.70 -12.59
C ARG A 267 -15.90 10.22 -12.20
N LEU A 268 -15.81 9.90 -10.92
CA LEU A 268 -15.87 8.53 -10.40
C LEU A 268 -17.25 7.92 -10.59
N GLU A 269 -18.33 8.67 -10.34
CA GLU A 269 -19.70 8.20 -10.56
C GLU A 269 -20.05 7.94 -12.03
N ALA A 270 -19.41 8.65 -12.95
CA ALA A 270 -19.54 8.40 -14.37
C ALA A 270 -18.89 7.06 -14.82
N LYS A 271 -18.05 6.43 -13.98
CA LYS A 271 -17.41 5.15 -14.31
C LYS A 271 -18.35 3.97 -14.06
N PRO A 272 -18.48 3.04 -15.02
CA PRO A 272 -19.24 1.80 -14.80
C PRO A 272 -18.73 1.03 -13.59
N GLY A 273 -19.64 0.62 -12.71
CA GLY A 273 -19.35 -0.21 -11.54
C GLY A 273 -18.95 0.55 -10.27
N VAL A 274 -18.66 1.85 -10.36
CA VAL A 274 -18.45 2.69 -9.17
C VAL A 274 -19.80 3.26 -8.73
N ARG A 275 -20.14 3.08 -7.45
CA ARG A 275 -21.33 3.66 -6.84
C ARG A 275 -20.97 4.27 -5.51
N ILE A 276 -21.02 5.60 -5.45
CA ILE A 276 -20.93 6.32 -4.20
C ILE A 276 -22.29 6.23 -3.54
N ASP A 277 -22.31 5.70 -2.32
CA ASP A 277 -23.53 5.50 -1.58
C ASP A 277 -24.27 6.83 -1.41
N ARG A 278 -25.57 6.85 -1.69
CA ARG A 278 -26.39 8.06 -1.58
C ARG A 278 -26.28 8.70 -0.20
N ARG A 279 -26.20 7.88 0.85
CA ARG A 279 -26.14 8.33 2.24
C ARG A 279 -24.80 8.99 2.56
N VAL A 280 -23.71 8.54 1.92
CA VAL A 280 -22.41 9.21 1.98
C VAL A 280 -22.52 10.59 1.31
N LYS A 281 -23.16 10.67 0.14
CA LYS A 281 -23.39 11.97 -0.54
C LYS A 281 -24.25 12.92 0.28
N ASP A 282 -25.33 12.42 0.86
CA ASP A 282 -26.19 13.21 1.75
C ASP A 282 -25.38 13.76 2.93
N ARG A 283 -24.47 12.95 3.50
CA ARG A 283 -23.57 13.44 4.56
C ARG A 283 -22.57 14.47 4.06
N LEU A 284 -21.97 14.25 2.89
CA LEU A 284 -21.03 15.21 2.29
C LEU A 284 -21.66 16.58 2.05
N ARG A 285 -22.96 16.63 1.70
CA ARG A 285 -23.72 17.87 1.54
C ARG A 285 -23.89 18.67 2.83
N ASP A 286 -23.80 18.01 3.99
CA ASP A 286 -23.87 18.65 5.30
C ASP A 286 -22.52 19.22 5.78
N LEU A 287 -21.42 18.86 5.09
CA LEU A 287 -20.08 19.31 5.46
C LEU A 287 -19.80 20.72 4.89
N PRO A 288 -18.96 21.52 5.57
CA PRO A 288 -18.60 22.87 5.12
C PRO A 288 -17.57 22.83 3.98
N ILE A 289 -17.86 22.07 2.92
CA ILE A 289 -17.01 21.95 1.73
C ILE A 289 -17.64 22.76 0.61
N THR A 290 -16.91 23.67 -0.02
CA THR A 290 -17.46 24.49 -1.11
C THR A 290 -17.88 23.61 -2.30
N GLY A 291 -19.11 23.74 -2.79
CA GLY A 291 -19.57 23.09 -4.01
C GLY A 291 -20.23 21.71 -3.83
N VAL A 292 -20.18 21.11 -2.64
CA VAL A 292 -20.82 19.81 -2.37
C VAL A 292 -22.34 19.85 -2.42
N GLU A 293 -22.95 21.04 -2.33
CA GLU A 293 -24.39 21.22 -2.52
C GLU A 293 -24.88 20.82 -3.92
N LYS A 294 -23.95 20.62 -4.87
CA LYS A 294 -24.21 20.20 -6.26
C LYS A 294 -24.08 18.69 -6.49
N LEU A 295 -23.56 17.93 -5.51
CA LEU A 295 -23.60 16.45 -5.50
C LEU A 295 -25.04 15.96 -5.37
#